data_AF-A0A4Q2XUF4-F1
#
_entry.id   AF-A0A4Q2XUF4-F1
#
_cell.length_a   1.000
_cell.length_b   1.000
_cell.length_c   1.000
_cell.angle_alpha   90.00
_cell.angle_beta   90.00
_cell.angle_gamma   90.00
#
_symmetry.space_group_name_H-M   'P 1'
#
loop_
_entity.id
_entity.type
_entity.pdbx_description
1 polymer ?
#
loop_
_entity_poly.entity_id
_entity_poly.type
_entity_poly.pdbx_seq_one_letter_code
_entity_poly.pdbx_strand_id
1 'polypeptide(L)'
;MRKWCETYYEDSKADLATCFIERCLDFCVRGGTTVLVTPQNWLFLTGYTKFRKRLIIDRNWNAVARLGSNAFQDMNWWAATTALLILTNGEPKRTHRMLGFDVSNDKRQTSKSAMLRGDTLSE
;
A
#
# COMPACT_ATOMS: atom_id res chain seq x y z
N MET A 1 10.00 17.26 -11.75
CA MET A 1 9.47 16.13 -10.95
C MET A 1 10.45 14.96 -10.91
N ARG A 2 10.74 14.29 -12.03
CA ARG A 2 11.64 13.13 -12.08
C ARG A 2 13.02 13.34 -11.42
N LYS A 3 13.71 14.44 -11.75
CA LYS A 3 14.99 14.80 -11.13
C LYS A 3 14.91 14.92 -9.60
N TRP A 4 13.80 15.45 -9.08
CA TRP A 4 13.60 15.59 -7.63
C TRP A 4 13.43 14.22 -6.97
N CYS A 5 12.63 13.33 -7.56
CA CYS A 5 12.50 11.94 -7.11
C CYS A 5 13.85 11.21 -7.13
N GLU A 6 14.66 11.40 -8.17
CA GLU A 6 15.98 10.79 -8.29
C GLU A 6 16.95 11.26 -7.19
N THR A 7 16.84 12.51 -6.73
CA THR A 7 17.67 13.07 -5.66
C THR A 7 17.24 12.64 -4.26
N TYR A 8 15.94 12.61 -3.97
CA TYR A 8 15.44 12.43 -2.60
C TYR A 8 14.86 11.04 -2.31
N TYR A 9 14.55 10.26 -3.34
CA TYR A 9 13.80 9.00 -3.24
C TYR A 9 14.52 7.86 -3.95
N GLU A 10 15.80 7.65 -3.66
CA GLU A 10 16.66 6.72 -4.41
C GLU A 10 16.03 5.32 -4.62
N ASP A 11 15.43 4.76 -3.56
CA ASP A 11 14.85 3.43 -3.57
C ASP A 11 13.41 3.38 -4.14
N SER A 12 12.66 4.48 -4.13
CA SER A 12 11.26 4.53 -4.62
C SER A 12 11.04 5.34 -5.90
N LYS A 13 12.09 5.94 -6.48
CA LYS A 13 12.02 6.79 -7.69
C LYS A 13 11.46 6.12 -8.95
N ALA A 14 11.35 4.78 -8.95
CA ALA A 14 10.86 4.01 -10.09
C ALA A 14 9.37 4.25 -10.37
N ASP A 15 8.58 4.63 -9.37
CA ASP A 15 7.17 4.99 -9.51
C ASP A 15 6.82 6.15 -8.57
N LEU A 16 6.04 7.10 -9.07
CA LEU A 16 5.61 8.24 -8.27
C LEU A 16 4.79 7.80 -7.05
N ALA A 17 3.94 6.77 -7.18
CA ALA A 17 3.14 6.25 -6.08
C ALA A 17 4.02 5.75 -4.92
N THR A 18 5.18 5.15 -5.22
CA THR A 18 6.12 4.72 -4.18
C THR A 18 6.85 5.89 -3.52
N CYS A 19 7.16 6.97 -4.25
CA CYS A 19 7.65 8.21 -3.62
C CYS A 19 6.61 8.83 -2.68
N PHE A 20 5.32 8.76 -3.03
CA PHE A 20 4.23 9.25 -2.17
C PHE A 20 4.10 8.45 -0.87
N ILE A 21 4.32 7.13 -0.89
CA ILE A 21 4.36 6.32 0.34
C ILE A 21 5.40 6.90 1.33
N GLU A 22 6.61 7.16 0.86
CA GLU A 22 7.66 7.75 1.70
C GLU A 22 7.30 9.16 2.15
N ARG A 23 6.88 10.01 1.21
CA ARG A 23 6.57 11.41 1.53
C ARG A 23 5.46 11.53 2.57
N CYS A 24 4.42 10.71 2.48
CA CYS A 24 3.33 10.68 3.46
C CYS A 24 3.81 10.18 4.82
N LEU A 25 4.72 9.19 4.86
CA LEU A 25 5.34 8.75 6.10
C LEU A 25 6.23 9.84 6.73
N ASP A 26 6.96 10.60 5.93
CA ASP A 26 7.79 11.72 6.42
C ASP A 26 6.94 12.86 7.01
N PHE A 27 5.71 13.01 6.54
CA PHE A 27 4.74 13.96 7.13
C PHE A 27 4.12 13.46 8.43
N CYS A 28 4.15 12.15 8.70
CA CYS A 28 3.70 11.62 9.97
C CYS A 28 4.74 11.93 11.06
N VAL A 29 4.30 12.47 12.18
CA VAL A 29 5.08 12.42 13.43
C VAL A 29 5.38 10.96 13.80
N ARG A 30 6.38 10.72 14.66
CA ARG A 30 6.64 9.36 15.18
C ARG A 30 5.39 8.79 15.84
N GLY A 31 4.99 7.58 15.45
CA GLY A 31 3.73 6.94 15.85
C GLY A 31 2.51 7.36 15.02
N GLY A 32 2.62 8.36 14.16
CA GLY A 32 1.59 8.76 13.20
C GLY A 32 1.41 7.73 12.09
N THR A 33 0.19 7.62 11.57
CA THR A 33 -0.19 6.62 10.58
C THR A 33 -0.62 7.27 9.28
N THR A 34 -0.16 6.72 8.16
CA THR A 34 -0.66 7.05 6.83
C THR A 34 -1.37 5.85 6.22
N VAL A 35 -2.40 6.14 5.43
CA VAL A 35 -3.19 5.14 4.71
C VAL A 35 -3.24 5.53 3.25
N LEU A 36 -2.75 4.65 2.37
CA LEU A 36 -2.68 4.92 0.93
C LEU A 36 -3.23 3.75 0.13
N VAL A 37 -3.95 4.06 -0.95
CA VAL A 37 -4.22 3.11 -2.03
C VAL A 37 -3.20 3.33 -3.14
N THR A 38 -2.43 2.30 -3.49
CA THR A 38 -1.37 2.38 -4.51
C THR A 38 -1.48 1.23 -5.51
N PRO A 39 -0.81 1.31 -6.68
CA PRO A 39 -0.53 0.12 -7.48
C PRO A 39 0.09 -1.00 -6.62
N GLN A 40 -0.23 -2.27 -6.92
CA GLN A 40 0.22 -3.43 -6.13
C GLN A 40 1.61 -3.93 -6.57
N ASN A 41 2.03 -3.64 -7.80
CA ASN A 41 3.22 -4.21 -8.45
C ASN A 41 4.51 -4.09 -7.62
N TRP A 42 4.73 -2.94 -6.98
CA TRP A 42 5.94 -2.68 -6.19
C TRP A 42 6.09 -3.63 -4.98
N LEU A 43 5.00 -4.25 -4.52
CA LEU A 43 5.03 -5.23 -3.43
C LEU A 43 5.77 -6.52 -3.80
N PHE A 44 5.94 -6.83 -5.10
CA PHE A 44 6.56 -8.09 -5.55
C PHE A 44 7.66 -7.93 -6.61
N LEU A 45 7.67 -6.84 -7.39
CA LEU A 45 8.70 -6.62 -8.41
C LEU A 45 10.11 -6.45 -7.82
N THR A 46 11.09 -7.10 -8.45
CA THR A 46 12.49 -7.16 -7.99
C THR A 46 13.15 -5.79 -7.90
N GLY A 47 12.81 -4.85 -8.78
CA GLY A 47 13.31 -3.47 -8.76
C GLY A 47 13.04 -2.72 -7.45
N TYR A 48 12.00 -3.11 -6.69
CA TYR A 48 11.63 -2.49 -5.41
C TYR A 48 12.16 -3.24 -4.19
N THR A 49 13.14 -4.14 -4.35
CA THR A 49 13.64 -4.96 -3.23
C THR A 49 14.28 -4.12 -2.13
N LYS A 50 15.10 -3.12 -2.47
CA LYS A 50 15.72 -2.22 -1.48
C LYS A 50 14.67 -1.41 -0.74
N PHE A 51 13.73 -0.82 -1.49
CA PHE A 51 12.60 -0.08 -0.94
C PHE A 51 11.78 -0.90 0.06
N ARG A 52 11.39 -2.11 -0.32
CA ARG A 52 10.63 -3.03 0.55
C ARG A 52 11.40 -3.41 1.81
N LYS A 53 12.69 -3.75 1.70
CA LYS A 53 13.53 -4.07 2.85
C LYS A 53 13.56 -2.91 3.85
N ARG A 54 13.83 -1.69 3.36
CA ARG A 54 13.87 -0.50 4.19
C ARG A 54 12.52 -0.22 4.86
N LEU A 55 11.41 -0.28 4.12
CA LEU A 55 10.08 -0.08 4.71
C LEU A 55 9.73 -1.13 5.76
N ILE A 56 10.09 -2.40 5.58
CA ILE A 56 9.80 -3.47 6.55
C ILE A 56 10.63 -3.29 7.83
N ILE A 57 11.86 -2.79 7.72
CA ILE A 57 12.74 -2.58 8.87
C ILE A 57 12.36 -1.30 9.62
N ASP A 58 12.06 -0.22 8.91
CA ASP A 58 11.97 1.11 9.52
C ASP A 58 10.54 1.55 9.83
N ARG A 59 9.51 0.82 9.36
CA ARG A 59 8.10 1.21 9.47
C ARG A 59 7.24 0.07 10.02
N ASN A 60 6.23 0.43 10.81
CA ASN A 60 5.24 -0.51 11.30
C ASN A 60 4.20 -0.77 10.22
N TRP A 61 4.18 -1.99 9.68
CA TRP A 61 3.16 -2.44 8.72
C TRP A 61 1.92 -2.91 9.47
N ASN A 62 0.89 -2.07 9.57
CA ASN A 62 -0.31 -2.41 10.34
C ASN A 62 -1.21 -3.35 9.54
N ALA A 63 -1.50 -2.99 8.29
CA ALA A 63 -2.30 -3.81 7.40
C ALA A 63 -1.95 -3.61 5.92
N VAL A 64 -2.15 -4.67 5.14
CA VAL A 64 -2.12 -4.65 3.68
C VAL A 64 -3.38 -5.34 3.18
N ALA A 65 -4.21 -4.64 2.42
CA ALA A 65 -5.33 -5.26 1.72
C ALA A 65 -5.06 -5.29 0.21
N ARG A 66 -5.01 -6.49 -0.38
CA ARG A 66 -4.96 -6.66 -1.84
C ARG A 66 -6.34 -6.40 -2.40
N LEU A 67 -6.51 -5.26 -3.05
CA LEU A 67 -7.78 -4.86 -3.66
C LEU A 67 -7.94 -5.50 -5.04
N GLY A 68 -6.85 -5.81 -5.74
CA GLY A 68 -6.90 -6.38 -7.08
C GLY A 68 -7.37 -5.37 -8.12
N SER A 69 -7.87 -5.90 -9.24
CA SER A 69 -8.44 -5.08 -10.32
C SER A 69 -9.85 -4.60 -9.95
N ASN A 70 -10.35 -3.59 -10.66
CA ASN A 70 -11.69 -3.04 -10.46
C ASN A 70 -11.94 -2.59 -9.01
N ALA A 71 -10.95 -1.97 -8.37
CA ALA A 71 -11.04 -1.49 -6.99
C ALA A 71 -11.78 -0.15 -6.85
N PHE A 72 -11.85 0.64 -7.92
CA PHE A 72 -12.54 1.93 -7.97
C PHE A 72 -13.79 1.83 -8.86
N GLN A 73 -14.80 2.67 -8.58
CA GLN A 73 -16.04 2.72 -9.36
C GLN A 73 -15.84 3.44 -10.71
N ASP A 74 -15.26 4.64 -10.67
CA ASP A 74 -15.10 5.51 -11.85
C ASP A 74 -13.63 5.63 -12.29
N MET A 75 -13.01 4.51 -12.67
CA MET A 75 -11.62 4.52 -13.13
C MET A 75 -11.44 3.75 -14.46
N ASN A 76 -11.05 4.47 -15.51
CA ASN A 76 -10.82 3.92 -16.86
C ASN A 76 -9.56 3.01 -16.97
N TRP A 77 -8.86 2.75 -15.87
CA TRP A 77 -7.72 1.81 -15.82
C TRP A 77 -8.13 0.50 -15.14
N TRP A 78 -9.06 -0.21 -15.77
CA TRP A 78 -9.62 -1.49 -15.30
C TRP A 78 -8.56 -2.58 -15.05
N ALA A 79 -7.39 -2.50 -15.69
CA ALA A 79 -6.30 -3.46 -15.56
C ALA A 79 -5.35 -3.21 -14.37
N ALA A 80 -5.40 -2.06 -13.69
CA ALA A 80 -4.49 -1.76 -12.59
C ALA A 80 -4.91 -2.55 -11.36
N THR A 81 -3.98 -3.36 -10.84
CA THR A 81 -4.16 -4.01 -9.54
C THR A 81 -3.65 -3.08 -8.46
N THR A 82 -4.46 -2.89 -7.42
CA THR A 82 -4.15 -1.96 -6.33
C THR A 82 -4.16 -2.65 -4.97
N ALA A 83 -3.52 -2.00 -4.00
CA ALA A 83 -3.49 -2.40 -2.61
C ALA A 83 -3.74 -1.19 -1.71
N LEU A 84 -4.42 -1.43 -0.59
CA LEU A 84 -4.52 -0.50 0.54
C LEU A 84 -3.41 -0.82 1.53
N LEU A 85 -2.66 0.20 1.93
CA LEU A 85 -1.54 0.10 2.87
C LEU A 85 -1.84 0.96 4.09
N ILE A 86 -1.67 0.40 5.28
CA ILE A 86 -1.79 1.11 6.55
C ILE A 86 -0.42 1.01 7.24
N LEU A 87 0.31 2.12 7.28
CA LEU A 87 1.69 2.17 7.75
C LEU A 87 1.84 3.22 8.85
N THR A 88 2.52 2.86 9.94
CA THR A 88 2.86 3.80 11.02
C THR A 88 4.34 4.17 10.95
N ASN A 89 4.62 5.46 11.12
CA ASN A 89 5.97 5.99 11.18
C ASN A 89 6.66 5.55 12.49
N GLY A 90 7.70 4.74 12.36
CA GLY A 90 8.49 4.22 13.45
C GLY A 90 8.84 2.76 13.24
N GLU A 91 9.92 2.30 13.88
CA GLU A 91 10.40 0.93 13.77
C GLU A 91 9.44 -0.07 14.44
N PRO A 92 9.21 -1.25 13.83
CA PRO A 92 8.39 -2.30 14.42
C PRO A 92 9.10 -2.97 15.59
N LYS A 93 8.34 -3.21 16.67
CA LYS A 93 8.81 -4.07 17.76
C LYS A 93 8.89 -5.52 17.28
N ARG A 94 9.67 -6.36 17.95
CA ARG A 94 9.73 -7.82 17.64
C ARG A 94 8.39 -8.53 17.74
N THR A 95 7.46 -8.00 18.53
CA THR A 95 6.10 -8.52 18.71
C THR A 95 5.09 -7.92 17.72
N HIS A 96 5.53 -7.04 16.82
CA HIS A 96 4.67 -6.40 15.84
C HIS A 96 4.00 -7.44 14.94
N ARG A 97 2.71 -7.23 14.66
CA ARG A 97 1.92 -8.08 13.78
C ARG A 97 1.37 -7.24 12.65
N MET A 98 1.43 -7.80 11.45
CA MET A 98 0.79 -7.23 10.27
C MET A 98 -0.48 -8.02 9.96
N LEU A 99 -1.55 -7.30 9.60
CA LEU A 99 -2.78 -7.89 9.08
C LEU A 99 -2.77 -7.92 7.55
N GLY A 100 -3.17 -9.04 6.97
CA GLY A 100 -3.30 -9.20 5.52
C GLY A 100 -4.75 -9.51 5.14
N PHE A 101 -5.29 -8.76 4.18
CA PHE A 101 -6.59 -9.05 3.58
C PHE A 101 -6.44 -9.29 2.09
N ASP A 102 -7.18 -10.26 1.55
CA ASP A 102 -7.28 -10.47 0.12
C ASP A 102 -8.74 -10.37 -0.31
N VAL A 103 -9.07 -9.26 -0.98
CA VAL A 103 -10.39 -9.02 -1.59
C VAL A 103 -10.27 -8.97 -3.12
N SER A 104 -9.14 -9.44 -3.66
CA SER A 104 -8.80 -9.28 -5.08
C SER A 104 -9.58 -10.22 -6.01
N ASN A 105 -10.15 -11.30 -5.46
CA ASN A 105 -10.87 -12.34 -6.20
C ASN A 105 -12.23 -11.87 -6.74
N ASP A 106 -13.05 -11.20 -5.91
CA ASP A 106 -14.32 -10.66 -6.39
C ASP A 106 -14.06 -9.43 -7.27
N LYS A 107 -14.83 -9.25 -8.35
CA LYS A 107 -14.70 -8.06 -9.22
C LYS A 107 -15.71 -6.97 -8.86
N ARG A 108 -16.76 -7.27 -8.10
CA ARG A 108 -17.80 -6.32 -7.71
C ARG A 108 -17.26 -5.40 -6.61
N GLN A 109 -17.26 -4.09 -6.86
CA GLN A 109 -16.80 -3.09 -5.89
C GLN A 109 -17.60 -3.15 -4.58
N THR A 110 -18.90 -3.44 -4.65
CA THR A 110 -19.77 -3.60 -3.49
C THR A 110 -19.35 -4.77 -2.60
N SER A 111 -19.06 -5.93 -3.21
CA SER A 111 -18.56 -7.11 -2.50
C SER A 111 -17.20 -6.85 -1.86
N LYS A 112 -16.26 -6.22 -2.60
CA LYS A 112 -14.96 -5.80 -2.05
C LYS A 112 -15.12 -4.90 -0.83
N SER A 113 -16.02 -3.91 -0.90
CA SER A 113 -16.31 -2.99 0.20
C SER A 113 -16.88 -3.73 1.41
N ALA A 114 -17.83 -4.65 1.20
CA ALA A 114 -18.39 -5.49 2.26
C ALA A 114 -17.31 -6.35 2.93
N MET A 115 -16.46 -7.03 2.16
CA MET A 115 -15.35 -7.83 2.68
C MET A 115 -14.35 -6.99 3.48
N LEU A 116 -14.03 -5.77 3.04
CA LEU A 116 -13.13 -4.86 3.78
C LEU A 116 -13.72 -4.38 5.11
N ARG A 117 -15.06 -4.29 5.21
CA ARG A 117 -15.76 -3.95 6.46
C ARG A 117 -15.95 -5.15 7.40
N GLY A 118 -15.71 -6.37 6.90
CA GLY A 118 -15.99 -7.60 7.63
C GLY A 118 -17.47 -8.00 7.61
N ASP A 119 -18.24 -7.48 6.67
CA ASP A 119 -19.65 -7.83 6.52
C ASP A 119 -19.77 -9.29 6.05
N THR A 120 -20.78 -10.00 6.57
CA THR A 120 -21.16 -11.30 6.01
C THR A 120 -21.78 -11.06 4.63
N LEU A 121 -21.18 -11.62 3.58
CA LEU A 121 -21.80 -11.58 2.25
C LEU A 121 -23.08 -12.43 2.32
N SER A 122 -24.24 -11.80 2.23
CA SER A 122 -25.50 -12.51 2.02
C SER A 122 -25.44 -13.19 0.65
N GLU A 123 -25.64 -14.51 0.63
CA GLU A 123 -25.71 -15.33 -0.59
C GLU A 123 -26.79 -14.85 -1.56
#